data_AF-A0A7U9X2F2-F1
#
_entry.id   AF-A0A7U9X2F2-F1
#
_cell.length_a   1.000
_cell.length_b   1.000
_cell.length_c   1.000
_cell.angle_alpha   90.00
_cell.angle_beta   90.00
_cell.angle_gamma   90.00
#
_symmetry.space_group_name_H-M   'P 1'
#
loop_
_entity.id
_entity.type
_entity.pdbx_description
1 polymer ?
#
loop_
_entity_poly.entity_id
_entity_poly.type
_entity_poly.pdbx_seq_one_letter_code
_entity_poly.pdbx_strand_id
1 'polypeptide(L)' 'MSTIVEVISKRVEDRGTTITHLSNKTGISNDLLGRSLNGKRKLKADELVKLCIALDLSLDDFKEAAREGA' A
#
# COMPACT_ATOMS: atom_id res chain seq x y z
N MET A 1 8.63 -8.15 -6.76
CA MET A 1 7.86 -7.57 -5.63
C MET A 1 6.39 -7.93 -5.83
N SER A 2 5.57 -7.89 -4.78
CA SER A 2 4.12 -8.12 -4.96
C SER A 2 3.50 -6.91 -5.64
N THR A 3 2.77 -7.11 -6.74
CA THR A 3 2.07 -6.09 -7.53
C THR A 3 1.26 -5.10 -6.67
N ILE A 4 0.62 -5.61 -5.60
CA ILE A 4 -0.17 -4.81 -4.66
C ILE A 4 0.68 -3.76 -3.92
N VAL A 5 1.88 -4.15 -3.49
CA VAL A 5 2.76 -3.27 -2.72
C VAL A 5 3.29 -2.13 -3.60
N GLU A 6 3.55 -2.40 -4.88
CA GLU A 6 3.97 -1.37 -5.82
C GLU A 6 2.87 -0.33 -6.08
N VAL A 7 1.62 -0.76 -6.26
CA VAL A 7 0.48 0.17 -6.40
C VAL A 7 0.35 1.07 -5.18
N ILE A 8 0.48 0.49 -3.98
CA ILE A 8 0.41 1.25 -2.72
C ILE A 8 1.56 2.26 -2.64
N SER A 9 2.80 1.82 -2.84
CA SER A 9 3.97 2.70 -2.79
C SER A 9 3.86 3.83 -3.81
N LYS A 10 3.48 3.52 -5.05
CA LYS A 10 3.27 4.52 -6.11
C LYS A 10 2.20 5.53 -5.73
N ARG A 11 1.08 5.09 -5.13
CA ARG A 11 0.02 6.01 -4.65
C ARG A 11 0.49 6.90 -3.49
N VAL A 12 1.33 6.37 -2.61
CA VAL A 12 1.93 7.12 -1.51
C VAL A 12 2.82 8.23 -2.05
N GLU A 13 3.63 7.92 -3.07
CA GLU A 13 4.50 8.87 -3.76
C GLU A 13 3.68 9.92 -4.55
N ASP A 14 2.67 9.49 -5.31
CA ASP A 14 1.80 10.36 -6.12
C ASP A 14 1.04 11.39 -5.27
N ARG A 15 0.53 10.97 -4.10
CA ARG A 15 -0.15 11.87 -3.14
C ARG A 15 0.81 12.66 -2.24
N GLY A 16 2.12 12.49 -2.36
CA GLY A 16 3.10 13.09 -1.44
C GLY A 16 2.87 12.72 0.02
N THR A 17 2.27 11.56 0.29
CA THR A 17 1.95 11.12 1.64
C THR A 17 3.17 10.41 2.24
N THR A 18 3.42 10.59 3.54
CA THR A 18 4.51 9.90 4.23
C THR A 18 4.04 8.60 4.88
N ILE A 19 4.96 7.64 5.07
CA ILE A 19 4.68 6.43 5.86
C ILE A 19 4.20 6.78 7.27
N THR A 20 4.68 7.89 7.84
CA THR A 20 4.25 8.37 9.15
C THR A 20 2.81 8.82 9.15
N HIS A 21 2.37 9.53 8.11
CA HIS A 21 0.97 9.91 7.96
C HIS A 21 0.08 8.67 7.79
N LEU A 22 0.50 7.69 6.99
CA LEU A 22 -0.23 6.43 6.86
C LEU A 22 -0.29 5.64 8.16
N SER A 23 0.79 5.63 8.92
CA SER A 23 0.85 4.96 10.21
C SER A 23 -0.18 5.52 11.18
N ASN A 24 -0.28 6.85 11.25
CA ASN A 24 -1.28 7.52 12.08
C ASN A 24 -2.71 7.25 11.59
N LYS A 25 -2.93 7.21 10.27
CA LYS A 25 -4.27 7.02 9.69
C LYS A 25 -4.77 5.58 9.75
N THR A 26 -3.87 4.60 9.63
CA THR A 26 -4.19 3.17 9.61
C THR A 26 -4.01 2.49 10.97
N GLY A 27 -3.29 3.12 11.90
CA GLY A 27 -2.86 2.52 13.17
C GLY A 27 -1.75 1.48 13.02
N ILE A 28 -1.17 1.31 11.83
CA ILE A 28 -0.08 0.36 11.57
C ILE A 28 1.24 1.06 11.85
N SER A 29 2.15 0.47 12.63
CA SER A 29 3.44 1.09 12.93
C SER A 29 4.26 1.38 11.66
N ASN A 30 4.98 2.51 11.67
CA ASN A 30 5.89 2.92 10.58
C ASN A 30 6.86 1.80 10.17
N ASP A 31 7.46 1.10 11.14
CA ASP A 31 8.39 -0.02 10.88
C ASP A 31 7.69 -1.19 10.18
N LEU A 32 6.44 -1.52 10.56
CA LEU A 32 5.66 -2.58 9.91
C LEU A 32 5.29 -2.21 8.47
N LEU A 33 4.88 -0.96 8.24
CA LEU A 33 4.62 -0.44 6.89
C LEU A 33 5.89 -0.49 6.05
N GLY A 34 7.01 0.04 6.55
CA GLY A 34 8.29 0.01 5.84
C GLY A 34 8.75 -1.40 5.50
N ARG A 35 8.62 -2.37 6.41
CA ARG A 35 8.96 -3.77 6.13
C ARG A 35 8.02 -4.41 5.11
N SER A 36 6.73 -4.07 5.16
CA SER A 36 5.74 -4.65 4.25
C SER A 36 5.87 -4.05 2.84
N LEU A 37 6.12 -2.74 2.75
CA LEU A 37 6.35 -2.03 1.49
C LEU A 37 7.68 -2.40 0.83
N ASN A 38 8.71 -2.74 1.62
CA ASN A 38 9.97 -3.27 1.11
C ASN A 38 9.94 -4.79 0.84
N GLY A 39 8.78 -5.45 0.96
CA GLY A 39 8.67 -6.90 0.71
C GLY A 39 9.34 -7.80 1.74
N LYS A 40 9.90 -7.24 2.83
CA LYS A 40 10.48 -8.00 3.96
C LYS A 40 9.41 -8.66 4.84
N ARG A 41 8.15 -8.24 4.69
CA ARG A 41 6.99 -8.77 5.42
C ARG A 41 5.80 -8.89 4.48
N LYS A 42 5.01 -9.96 4.63
CA LYS A 42 3.72 -10.07 3.96
C LYS A 42 2.70 -9.16 4.64
N LEU A 43 2.04 -8.34 3.84
CA LEU A 43 0.98 -7.44 4.28
C LEU A 43 -0.30 -8.26 4.51
N LYS A 44 -0.92 -8.15 5.68
CA LYS A 44 -2.16 -8.88 5.99
C LYS A 44 -3.36 -8.24 5.27
N ALA A 45 -4.42 -9.01 5.03
CA ALA A 45 -5.63 -8.50 4.39
C ALA A 45 -6.24 -7.29 5.13
N ASP A 46 -6.29 -7.33 6.47
CA ASP A 46 -6.78 -6.21 7.29
C ASP A 46 -5.93 -4.94 7.12
N GLU A 47 -4.60 -5.09 7.07
CA GLU A 47 -3.67 -3.98 6.85
C GLU A 47 -3.82 -3.40 5.44
N LEU A 48 -4.06 -4.27 4.45
CA LEU A 48 -4.28 -3.87 3.06
C LEU A 48 -5.54 -3.02 2.95
N VAL A 49 -6.66 -3.48 3.50
CA VAL A 49 -7.93 -2.75 3.48
C VAL A 49 -7.79 -1.39 4.16
N LYS A 50 -7.12 -1.33 5.31
CA LYS A 50 -6.84 -0.06 6.00
C LYS A 50 -6.02 0.90 5.15
N LEU A 51 -4.98 0.41 4.48
CA LEU A 51 -4.17 1.21 3.56
C LEU A 51 -4.98 1.70 2.37
N CYS A 52 -5.82 0.84 1.78
CA CYS A 52 -6.67 1.24 0.68
C CYS A 52 -7.64 2.35 1.08
N ILE A 53 -8.30 2.23 2.22
CA ILE A 53 -9.20 3.27 2.74
C ILE A 53 -8.41 4.56 3.05
N ALA A 54 -7.23 4.44 3.67
CA ALA A 54 -6.41 5.60 4.02
C ALA A 54 -5.90 6.37 2.80
N LEU A 55 -5.59 5.66 1.72
CA LEU A 55 -5.07 6.20 0.45
C LEU A 55 -6.15 6.46 -0.59
N ASP A 56 -7.40 6.15 -0.26
CA ASP A 56 -8.54 6.26 -1.17
C ASP A 56 -8.26 5.46 -2.48
N LEU A 57 -7.77 4.24 -2.29
CA LEU A 57 -7.55 3.25 -3.35
C LEU A 57 -8.79 2.41 -3.55
N SER A 58 -9.14 2.21 -4.81
CA SER A 58 -10.18 1.31 -5.28
C SER A 58 -9.57 0.04 -5.88
N LEU A 59 -10.39 -0.97 -6.15
CA LEU A 59 -9.94 -2.17 -6.85
C LEU A 59 -9.48 -1.88 -8.30
N ASP A 60 -9.93 -0.77 -8.89
CA ASP A 60 -9.57 -0.38 -10.25
C ASP A 60 -8.08 0.01 -10.33
N ASP A 61 -7.54 0.60 -9.27
CA ASP A 61 -6.13 0.96 -9.16
C ASP A 61 -5.20 -0.27 -9.19
N PHE A 62 -5.74 -1.44 -8.83
CA PHE A 62 -5.04 -2.71 -8.91
C PHE A 62 -5.28 -3.44 -10.24
N LYS A 63 -6.27 -3.04 -11.05
CA LYS A 63 -6.55 -3.66 -12.35
C LYS A 63 -5.50 -3.33 -13.40
N GLU A 64 -4.98 -2.10 -13.40
CA GLU A 64 -3.89 -1.69 -14.31
C GLU A 64 -2.67 -2.59 -14.13
N ALA A 65 -2.30 -2.85 -12.87
CA ALA A 65 -1.16 -3.69 -12.53
C ALA A 65 -1.39 -5.20 -12.81
N ALA A 66 -2.65 -5.64 -13.00
CA ALA A 66 -2.98 -7.01 -13.43
C ALA A 66 -2.96 -7.17 -14.96
N ARG A 67 -2.98 -6.08 -15.74
CA ARG A 67 -2.95 -6.11 -17.20
C ARG A 67 -1.55 -6.13 -17.80
N GLU A 68 -0.53 -5.63 -17.09
CA GLU A 68 0.87 -5.67 -17.56
C GLU A 68 1.54 -7.05 -17.43
N GLY A 69 0.79 -8.10 -17.09
CA GLY A 69 1.27 -9.48 -17.01
C GLY A 69 0.43 -10.51 -17.76
N ALA A 70 -0.43 -10.08 -18.70
CA ALA A 70 -1.25 -10.96 -19.55
C ALA A 70 -0.69 -11.06 -20.98
#